data_AF-A0AAE3U3D4-F1
#
_entry.id   AF-A0AAE3U3D4-F1
#
_cell.length_a   1.000
_cell.length_b   1.000
_cell.length_c   1.000
_cell.angle_alpha   90.00
_cell.angle_beta   90.00
_cell.angle_gamma   90.00
#
_symmetry.space_group_name_H-M   'P 1'
#
loop_
_entity.id
_entity.type
_entity.pdbx_description
1 polymer ?
#
loop_
_entity_poly.entity_id
_entity_poly.type
_entity_poly.pdbx_seq_one_letter_code
_entity_poly.pdbx_strand_id
1 'polypeptide(L)' 'MHKFIVTIAAEFEAETAEEAALLMYQDLFKGAPPLRYSVAEGTGIATSVTLDRQEADEFASVDHTADPGNW' A
#
# COMPACT_ATOMS: atom_id res chain seq x y z
N MET A 1 -1.08 -9.33 18.34
CA MET A 1 -0.85 -9.02 16.91
C MET A 1 -2.16 -8.58 16.30
N HIS A 2 -2.21 -7.35 15.81
CA HIS A 2 -3.36 -6.80 15.10
C HIS A 2 -3.23 -7.14 13.61
N LYS A 3 -4.34 -7.46 12.93
CA LYS A 3 -4.35 -7.75 11.50
C LYS A 3 -4.87 -6.53 10.76
N PHE A 4 -4.06 -6.03 9.84
CA PHE A 4 -4.42 -4.90 9.00
C PHE A 4 -4.66 -5.37 7.56
N ILE A 5 -5.72 -4.85 6.95
CA ILE A 5 -5.92 -4.88 5.51
C ILE A 5 -5.26 -3.62 4.96
N VAL A 6 -4.27 -3.80 4.09
CA VAL A 6 -3.56 -2.71 3.42
C VAL A 6 -3.94 -2.74 1.95
N THR A 7 -4.50 -1.64 1.45
CA THR A 7 -4.88 -1.46 0.05
C THR A 7 -4.10 -0.29 -0.52
N ILE A 8 -3.68 -0.39 -1.77
CA ILE A 8 -3.05 0.75 -2.45
C ILE A 8 -4.16 1.71 -2.87
N ALA A 9 -3.99 2.99 -2.55
CA ALA A 9 -4.96 4.02 -2.88
C ALA A 9 -4.41 4.88 -4.03
N ALA A 10 -5.03 4.75 -5.20
CA ALA A 10 -4.75 5.55 -6.39
C ALA A 10 -6.07 5.90 -7.08
N GLU A 11 -6.09 7.06 -7.71
CA GLU A 11 -7.25 7.57 -8.44
C GLU A 11 -7.01 7.41 -9.94
N PHE A 12 -7.95 6.76 -10.62
CA PHE A 12 -7.94 6.56 -12.07
C PHE A 12 -9.28 7.00 -12.64
N GLU A 13 -9.26 7.70 -13.76
CA GLU A 13 -10.44 7.88 -14.59
C GLU A 13 -10.64 6.60 -15.41
N ALA A 14 -11.76 5.91 -15.19
CA ALA A 14 -12.11 4.65 -15.84
C ALA A 14 -13.63 4.53 -15.99
N GLU A 15 -14.09 3.79 -17.00
CA GLU A 15 -15.52 3.55 -17.22
C GLU A 15 -16.07 2.46 -16.30
N THR A 16 -15.22 1.53 -15.84
CA THR A 16 -15.60 0.42 -14.96
C THR A 16 -14.60 0.19 -13.81
N ALA A 17 -15.04 -0.53 -12.79
CA ALA A 17 -14.19 -0.93 -11.67
C ALA A 17 -13.09 -1.90 -12.12
N GLU A 18 -13.40 -2.80 -13.05
CA GLU A 18 -12.45 -3.72 -13.66
C GLU A 18 -11.37 -2.97 -14.44
N GLU A 19 -11.75 -1.96 -15.22
CA GLU A 19 -10.79 -1.11 -15.93
C GLU A 19 -9.89 -0.35 -14.96
N ALA A 20 -10.45 0.25 -13.90
CA ALA A 20 -9.65 0.91 -12.86
C ALA A 20 -8.64 -0.06 -12.21
N ALA A 21 -9.03 -1.32 -11.97
CA ALA A 21 -8.13 -2.35 -11.45
C ALA A 21 -7.01 -2.74 -12.45
N LEU A 22 -7.32 -2.81 -13.75
CA LEU A 22 -6.33 -3.05 -14.80
C LEU A 22 -5.35 -1.88 -14.94
N LEU A 23 -5.83 -0.64 -14.83
CA LEU A 23 -4.98 0.56 -14.82
C LEU A 23 -4.06 0.58 -13.60
N MET A 24 -4.58 0.24 -12.42
CA MET A 24 -3.78 0.06 -11.21
C MET A 24 -2.70 -1.01 -11.39
N TYR A 25 -3.06 -2.17 -11.94
CA TYR A 25 -2.10 -3.21 -12.25
C TYR A 25 -1.02 -2.73 -13.23
N GLN A 26 -1.40 -2.01 -14.27
CA GLN A 26 -0.48 -1.45 -15.25
C GLN A 26 0.49 -0.43 -14.63
N ASP A 27 0.01 0.42 -13.71
CA ASP A 27 0.81 1.44 -13.02
C ASP A 27 1.92 0.80 -12.17
N LEU A 28 1.61 -0.29 -11.47
CA LEU A 28 2.57 -1.05 -10.65
C LEU A 28 3.76 -1.60 -11.45
N PHE A 29 3.60 -1.86 -12.74
CA PHE A 29 4.70 -2.33 -13.60
C PHE A 29 5.60 -1.21 -14.14
N LYS A 30 5.15 0.05 -14.09
CA LYS A 30 5.83 1.17 -14.74
C LYS A 30 6.67 2.01 -13.78
N GLY A 31 6.43 1.91 -12.48
CA GLY A 31 6.90 2.89 -11.50
C GLY A 31 7.62 2.32 -10.29
N ALA A 32 8.08 3.25 -9.45
CA ALA A 32 8.47 2.96 -8.08
C ALA A 32 7.25 2.49 -7.26
N PRO A 33 7.46 1.78 -6.14
CA PRO A 33 6.36 1.35 -5.27
C PRO A 33 5.45 2.51 -4.87
N PRO A 34 4.13 2.27 -4.71
CA PRO A 34 3.20 3.27 -4.21
C PRO A 34 3.64 3.79 -2.86
N LEU A 35 3.36 5.07 -2.58
CA LEU A 35 3.60 5.67 -1.27
C LEU A 35 2.30 5.90 -0.49
N ARG A 36 1.14 5.84 -1.16
CA ARG A 36 -0.16 6.05 -0.52
C ARG A 36 -0.92 4.74 -0.37
N TYR A 37 -1.31 4.47 0.87
CA TYR A 37 -2.03 3.27 1.25
C TYR A 37 -3.26 3.62 2.08
N SER A 38 -4.29 2.81 1.95
CA SER A 38 -5.45 2.78 2.84
C SER A 38 -5.27 1.59 3.78
N VAL A 39 -5.26 1.85 5.09
CA VAL A 39 -5.00 0.86 6.13
C VAL A 39 -6.22 0.73 7.04
N ALA A 40 -6.80 -0.48 7.11
CA ALA A 40 -7.94 -0.78 7.98
C ALA A 40 -7.60 -1.93 8.93
N GLU A 41 -8.00 -1.82 10.19
CA GLU A 41 -7.95 -2.94 11.13
C GLU A 41 -9.27 -3.73 11.05
N GLY A 42 -9.21 -4.97 10.55
CA GLY A 42 -10.40 -5.79 10.34
C GLY A 42 -11.40 -5.18 9.34
N THR A 43 -12.69 -5.14 9.68
CA THR A 43 -13.74 -4.47 8.89
C THR A 43 -13.99 -3.01 9.34
N GLY A 44 -13.00 -2.41 10.02
CA GLY A 44 -13.09 -1.07 10.59
C GLY A 44 -12.88 0.06 9.57
N ILE A 45 -12.84 1.29 10.09
CA ILE A 45 -12.59 2.50 9.31
C ILE A 45 -11.16 2.47 8.77
N ALA A 46 -11.01 2.67 7.46
CA ALA A 46 -9.69 2.76 6.84
C ALA A 46 -9.10 4.16 7.02
N THR A 47 -7.81 4.23 7.33
CA THR A 47 -7.04 5.47 7.42
C THR A 47 -6.08 5.56 6.23
N SER A 48 -6.02 6.72 5.58
CA SER A 48 -5.02 6.97 4.55
C SER A 48 -3.65 7.25 5.16
N VAL A 49 -2.65 6.49 4.76
CA VAL A 49 -1.25 6.64 5.16
C VAL A 49 -0.45 7.00 3.92
N THR A 50 0.40 8.03 4.02
CA THR A 50 1.39 8.36 2.99
C THR A 50 2.76 8.15 3.58
N LEU A 51 3.56 7.28 2.95
CA LEU A 51 4.92 6.97 3.36
C LEU A 51 5.89 8.00 2.80
N ASP A 52 6.95 8.27 3.57
CA ASP A 52 8.15 8.87 3.02
C ASP A 52 8.90 7.82 2.19
N ARG A 53 9.42 8.23 1.02
CA ARG A 53 10.08 7.29 0.12
C ARG A 53 11.40 6.78 0.68
N GLN A 54 12.18 7.66 1.30
CA GLN A 54 13.48 7.27 1.84
C GLN A 54 13.29 6.29 2.99
N GLU A 55 12.38 6.60 3.93
CA GLU A 55 12.08 5.70 5.05
C GLU A 55 11.53 4.35 4.57
N ALA A 56 10.67 4.35 3.54
CA ALA A 56 10.13 3.12 2.96
C ALA A 56 11.20 2.27 2.25
N ASP A 57 12.11 2.90 1.51
CA ASP A 57 13.22 2.20 0.82
C ASP A 57 14.23 1.64 1.85
N GLU A 58 14.53 2.38 2.91
CA GLU A 58 15.36 1.91 4.02
C GLU A 58 14.71 0.71 4.71
N PHE A 59 13.41 0.79 5.03
CA PHE A 59 12.65 -0.33 5.59
C PHE A 59 12.62 -1.54 4.66
N ALA A 60 12.44 -1.34 3.35
CA ALA A 60 12.43 -2.44 2.37
C ALA A 60 13.79 -3.13 2.20
N SER A 61 14.89 -2.48 2.59
CA SER A 61 16.25 -3.02 2.46
C SER A 61 16.61 -4.06 3.54
N VAL A 62 15.78 -4.20 4.58
CA VAL A 62 16.00 -5.08 5.72
C VAL A 62 14.86 -6.10 5.85
N ASP A 63 15.18 -7.35 6.23
CA ASP A 63 14.16 -8.36 6.49
C ASP A 63 13.54 -8.17 7.89
N HIS A 64 12.41 -7.47 7.92
CA HIS A 64 11.64 -7.20 9.15
C HIS A 64 10.64 -8.31 9.51
N THR A 65 10.57 -9.41 8.73
CA THR A 65 9.56 -10.46 8.96
C THR A 65 9.88 -11.38 10.14
N ALA A 66 11.11 -11.30 10.66
CA ALA A 66 11.59 -12.13 11.75
C ALA A 66 11.25 -11.62 13.17
N ASP A 67 10.98 -10.31 13.37
CA ASP A 67 10.65 -9.74 14.68
C ASP A 67 9.68 -8.55 14.58
N PRO A 68 8.35 -8.80 14.53
CA PRO A 68 7.34 -7.77 14.31
C PRO A 68 7.17 -6.72 15.42
N GLY A 69 7.90 -6.83 16.55
CA GLY A 69 7.64 -6.04 17.76
C GLY A 69 8.81 -5.23 18.32
N ASN A 70 9.95 -5.17 17.62
CA ASN A 70 11.18 -4.56 18.14
C ASN A 70 11.63 -3.31 17.37
N TRP A 71 10.68 -2.57 16.83
CA TRP A 71 10.85 -1.31 16.10
C TRP A 71 9.89 -0.25 16.63
#